data_AF-A0A523V6Q9-F1
#
_entry.id   AF-A0A523V6Q9-F1
#
_cell.length_a   1.000
_cell.length_b   1.000
_cell.length_c   1.000
_cell.angle_alpha   90.00
_cell.angle_beta   90.00
_cell.angle_gamma   90.00
#
_symmetry.space_group_name_H-M   'P 1'
#
loop_
_entity.id
_entity.type
_entity.pdbx_description
1 polymer ?
#
loop_
_entity_poly.entity_id
_entity_poly.type
_entity_poly.pdbx_seq_one_letter_code
_entity_poly.pdbx_strand_id
1 'polypeptide(L)'
;MTLFPVVMPVIGAGHTLSGEEQVAHLSRSARQALRLSAERSGLRLAELLKDERGSPCPVWGNHWSLSHKPKCVAAVVSKDKIGIDVEEIRPRAESLFDYVASEEEWRLEHKSWHTFFRYWTAKEATLKVIGIGIGGLKTCRVTSVPDEDHVTLDYRGQLFLVEHLRYKNHIISVIKDHNPIEWVILEMGMSDSSSVIAEQALSQANRQLDRPPGSPPNHGSCEARQTGKLRGA
;
A
#
# COMPACT_ATOMS: atom_id res chain seq x y z
N MET A 1 4.29 0.91 -15.85
CA MET A 1 3.20 -0.08 -15.93
C MET A 1 1.91 0.58 -15.48
N THR A 2 0.72 0.11 -15.86
CA THR A 2 -0.50 0.58 -15.17
C THR A 2 -0.47 0.10 -13.73
N LEU A 3 -0.71 1.01 -12.78
CA LEU A 3 -0.89 0.67 -11.38
C LEU A 3 -2.37 0.49 -11.09
N PHE A 4 -2.69 -0.49 -10.25
CA PHE A 4 -4.05 -0.76 -9.81
C PHE A 4 -4.17 -0.61 -8.29
N PRO A 5 -4.16 0.63 -7.75
CA PRO A 5 -4.43 0.85 -6.35
C PRO A 5 -5.84 0.37 -6.00
N VAL A 6 -5.93 -0.47 -4.97
CA VAL A 6 -7.20 -1.04 -4.50
C VAL A 6 -7.63 -0.32 -3.24
N VAL A 7 -8.88 0.14 -3.20
CA VAL A 7 -9.52 0.69 -2.01
C VAL A 7 -10.70 -0.20 -1.62
N MET A 8 -10.72 -0.61 -0.36
CA MET A 8 -11.76 -1.51 0.16
C MET A 8 -12.30 -1.01 1.51
N PRO A 9 -13.62 -1.00 1.72
CA PRO A 9 -14.21 -0.69 3.02
C PRO A 9 -13.81 -1.77 4.03
N VAL A 10 -13.58 -1.34 5.27
CA VAL A 10 -13.42 -2.27 6.38
C VAL A 10 -14.79 -2.46 7.02
N ILE A 11 -15.33 -3.68 6.89
CA ILE A 11 -16.53 -4.06 7.64
C ILE A 11 -16.09 -4.31 9.08
N GLY A 12 -16.64 -3.55 10.02
CA GLY A 12 -16.47 -3.88 11.42
C GLY A 12 -17.21 -5.18 11.73
N ALA A 13 -16.54 -6.14 12.37
CA ALA A 13 -17.22 -6.77 13.50
C ALA A 13 -17.67 -5.62 14.42
N GLY A 14 -18.83 -5.72 15.07
CA GLY A 14 -19.34 -4.64 15.93
C GLY A 14 -18.37 -4.24 17.04
N HIS A 15 -18.83 -3.49 18.03
CA HIS A 15 -18.05 -3.00 19.18
C HIS A 15 -17.44 -4.11 20.10
N THR A 16 -17.07 -5.26 19.57
CA THR A 16 -16.76 -6.52 20.27
C THR A 16 -15.33 -7.02 20.09
N LEU A 17 -14.51 -6.44 19.21
CA LEU A 17 -13.10 -6.86 19.04
C LEU A 17 -12.17 -6.11 19.99
N SER A 18 -11.21 -6.83 20.58
CA SER A 18 -10.07 -6.24 21.27
C SER A 18 -9.18 -5.46 20.29
N GLY A 19 -8.28 -4.61 20.83
CA GLY A 19 -7.37 -3.82 20.01
C GLY A 19 -6.47 -4.66 19.10
N GLU A 20 -5.99 -5.81 19.57
CA GLU A 20 -5.16 -6.72 18.79
C GLU A 20 -5.94 -7.39 17.66
N GLU A 21 -7.17 -7.85 17.94
CA GLU A 21 -8.05 -8.44 16.93
C GLU A 21 -8.44 -7.43 15.85
N GLN A 22 -8.66 -6.17 16.23
CA GLN A 22 -8.93 -5.08 15.30
C GLN A 22 -7.73 -4.84 14.37
N VAL A 23 -6.51 -4.79 14.90
CA VAL A 23 -5.29 -4.64 14.09
C VAL A 23 -5.10 -5.83 13.15
N ALA A 24 -5.32 -7.05 13.65
CA ALA A 24 -5.25 -8.25 12.82
C ALA A 24 -6.29 -8.23 11.68
N HIS A 25 -7.51 -7.77 11.96
CA HIS A 25 -8.57 -7.62 10.96
C HIS A 25 -8.24 -6.60 9.87
N LEU A 26 -7.73 -5.43 10.27
CA LEU A 26 -7.26 -4.40 9.33
C LEU A 26 -6.10 -4.91 8.47
N SER A 27 -5.16 -5.63 9.08
CA SER A 27 -4.04 -6.26 8.37
C SER A 27 -4.53 -7.28 7.33
N ARG A 28 -5.48 -8.15 7.69
CA ARG A 28 -6.08 -9.12 6.74
C ARG A 28 -6.77 -8.40 5.59
N SER A 29 -7.57 -7.38 5.88
CA SER A 29 -8.29 -6.59 4.88
C SER A 29 -7.32 -5.89 3.91
N ALA A 30 -6.26 -5.27 4.42
CA ALA A 30 -5.24 -4.62 3.59
C ALA A 30 -4.49 -5.62 2.70
N ARG A 31 -4.21 -6.82 3.19
CA ARG A 31 -3.58 -7.90 2.41
C ARG A 31 -4.50 -8.45 1.33
N GLN A 32 -5.81 -8.50 1.57
CA GLN A 32 -6.80 -8.84 0.55
C GLN A 32 -6.83 -7.79 -0.57
N ALA A 33 -6.84 -6.49 -0.23
CA ALA A 33 -6.73 -5.42 -1.22
C ALA A 33 -5.42 -5.54 -2.03
N LEU A 34 -4.31 -5.89 -1.38
CA LEU A 34 -3.02 -6.07 -2.07
C LEU A 34 -3.05 -7.24 -3.06
N ARG A 35 -3.68 -8.38 -2.71
CA ARG A 35 -3.83 -9.52 -3.63
C ARG A 35 -4.59 -9.12 -4.89
N LEU A 36 -5.68 -8.38 -4.73
CA LEU A 36 -6.45 -7.90 -5.88
C LEU A 36 -5.63 -6.95 -6.76
N SER A 37 -4.82 -6.07 -6.15
CA SER A 37 -3.91 -5.20 -6.89
C SER A 37 -2.91 -6.03 -7.72
N ALA A 38 -2.38 -7.11 -7.14
CA ALA A 38 -1.46 -8.02 -7.83
C ALA A 38 -2.11 -8.80 -8.96
N GLU A 39 -3.31 -9.33 -8.74
CA GLU A 39 -4.11 -10.00 -9.78
C GLU A 39 -4.36 -9.08 -10.98
N ARG A 40 -4.81 -7.84 -10.72
CA ARG A 40 -5.04 -6.83 -11.78
C ARG A 40 -3.76 -6.43 -12.50
N SER A 41 -2.64 -6.38 -11.78
CA SER A 41 -1.32 -6.05 -12.34
C SER A 41 -0.66 -7.22 -13.06
N GLY A 42 -1.22 -8.44 -12.99
CA GLY A 42 -0.55 -9.66 -13.45
C GLY A 42 0.74 -9.98 -12.69
N LEU A 43 0.93 -9.41 -11.50
CA LEU A 43 2.10 -9.62 -10.65
C LEU A 43 1.84 -10.72 -9.64
N ARG A 44 2.90 -11.42 -9.24
CA ARG A 44 2.82 -12.46 -8.21
C ARG A 44 3.32 -11.92 -6.88
N LEU A 45 2.64 -12.30 -5.81
CA LEU A 45 3.05 -12.07 -4.43
C LEU A 45 3.20 -13.42 -3.72
N ALA A 46 4.15 -13.49 -2.81
CA ALA A 46 4.38 -14.61 -1.89
C ALA A 46 4.14 -14.13 -0.46
N GLU A 47 4.81 -14.75 0.51
CA GLU A 47 4.80 -14.27 1.88
C GLU A 47 5.30 -12.82 1.97
N LEU A 48 4.47 -11.96 2.55
CA LEU A 48 4.76 -10.53 2.69
C LEU A 48 5.54 -10.32 3.99
N LEU A 49 6.86 -10.29 3.85
CA LEU A 49 7.80 -10.03 4.93
C LEU A 49 7.98 -8.53 5.16
N LYS A 50 8.32 -8.17 6.40
CA LYS A 50 8.71 -6.80 6.78
C LYS A 50 10.10 -6.83 7.39
N ASP A 51 10.84 -5.75 7.21
CA ASP A 51 12.14 -5.57 7.86
C ASP A 51 11.99 -5.24 9.35
N GLU A 52 13.13 -5.10 10.03
CA GLU A 52 13.20 -4.76 11.47
C GLU A 52 12.55 -3.41 11.82
N ARG A 53 12.35 -2.53 10.82
CA ARG A 53 11.68 -1.23 10.96
C ARG A 53 10.19 -1.30 10.61
N GLY A 54 9.68 -2.49 10.28
CA GLY A 54 8.31 -2.72 9.86
C GLY A 54 8.01 -2.32 8.41
N SER A 55 9.05 -2.02 7.62
CA SER A 55 8.93 -1.63 6.21
C SER A 55 8.69 -2.85 5.33
N PRO A 56 7.84 -2.73 4.29
CA PRO A 56 7.61 -3.80 3.31
C PRO A 56 8.91 -4.28 2.64
N CYS A 57 9.19 -5.58 2.69
CA CYS A 57 10.24 -6.19 1.86
C CYS A 57 9.69 -6.53 0.47
N PRO A 58 10.42 -6.22 -0.63
CA PRO A 58 10.02 -6.63 -1.97
C PRO A 58 9.91 -8.15 -2.09
N VAL A 59 8.95 -8.63 -2.88
CA VAL A 59 8.71 -10.06 -3.11
C VAL A 59 8.93 -10.37 -4.59
N TRP A 60 9.95 -11.16 -4.89
CA TRP A 60 10.35 -11.48 -6.28
C TRP A 60 10.61 -10.22 -7.14
N GLY A 61 11.15 -9.17 -6.54
CA GLY A 61 11.38 -7.88 -7.19
C GLY A 61 10.13 -6.98 -7.28
N ASN A 62 8.96 -7.44 -6.82
CA ASN A 62 7.76 -6.61 -6.76
C ASN A 62 7.69 -5.87 -5.42
N HIS A 63 7.52 -4.56 -5.50
CA HIS A 63 7.31 -3.69 -4.36
C HIS A 63 5.82 -3.55 -4.07
N TRP A 64 5.48 -3.33 -2.81
CA TRP A 64 4.10 -3.17 -2.39
C TRP A 64 4.00 -2.15 -1.25
N SER A 65 2.86 -1.48 -1.18
CA SER A 65 2.51 -0.61 -0.08
C SER A 65 1.07 -0.83 0.32
N LEU A 66 0.80 -0.68 1.61
CA LEU A 66 -0.54 -0.79 2.18
C LEU A 66 -0.73 0.19 3.33
N SER A 67 -1.95 0.65 3.48
CA SER A 67 -2.38 1.55 4.54
C SER A 67 -3.80 1.22 4.96
N HIS A 68 -4.13 1.46 6.22
CA HIS A 68 -5.45 1.19 6.75
C HIS A 68 -5.88 2.21 7.79
N LYS A 69 -7.17 2.49 7.79
CA LYS A 69 -7.92 3.21 8.82
C LYS A 69 -9.12 2.35 9.22
N PRO A 70 -9.77 2.61 10.37
CA PRO A 70 -10.86 1.77 10.87
C PRO A 70 -11.99 1.49 9.88
N LYS A 71 -12.21 2.38 8.89
CA LYS A 71 -13.30 2.30 7.91
C LYS A 71 -12.85 1.91 6.49
N CYS A 72 -11.54 1.92 6.21
CA CYS A 72 -11.02 1.82 4.85
C CYS A 72 -9.59 1.29 4.82
N VAL A 73 -9.27 0.42 3.85
CA VAL A 73 -7.90 0.04 3.51
C VAL A 73 -7.56 0.44 2.09
N ALA A 74 -6.28 0.67 1.84
CA ALA A 74 -5.72 0.93 0.53
C ALA A 74 -4.45 0.10 0.33
N ALA A 75 -4.27 -0.49 -0.84
CA ALA A 75 -3.06 -1.26 -1.17
C ALA A 75 -2.71 -1.18 -2.65
N VAL A 76 -1.42 -1.30 -2.97
CA VAL A 76 -0.91 -1.30 -4.33
C VAL A 76 0.35 -2.14 -4.44
N VAL A 77 0.54 -2.81 -5.58
CA VAL A 77 1.80 -3.46 -5.97
C VAL A 77 2.38 -2.80 -7.22
N SER A 78 3.70 -2.83 -7.36
CA SER A 78 4.44 -2.27 -8.49
C SER A 78 5.74 -3.03 -8.72
N LYS A 79 6.34 -2.87 -9.91
CA LYS A 79 7.71 -3.33 -10.19
C LYS A 79 8.78 -2.40 -9.59
N ASP A 80 8.43 -1.14 -9.36
CA ASP A 80 9.30 -0.13 -8.76
C ASP A 80 8.82 0.19 -7.34
N LYS A 81 9.68 0.80 -6.51
CA LYS A 81 9.30 1.24 -5.17
C LYS A 81 8.00 2.05 -5.23
N ILE A 82 7.06 1.73 -4.34
CA ILE A 82 5.72 2.28 -4.36
C ILE A 82 5.25 2.65 -2.96
N GLY A 83 4.44 3.69 -2.88
CA GLY A 83 3.86 4.19 -1.64
C GLY A 83 2.37 4.50 -1.84
N ILE A 84 1.56 4.06 -0.89
CA ILE A 84 0.15 4.41 -0.79
C ILE A 84 -0.20 4.70 0.67
N ASP A 85 -1.01 5.72 0.90
CA ASP A 85 -1.53 6.06 2.22
C ASP A 85 -3.00 6.45 2.20
N VAL A 86 -3.68 6.31 3.35
CA VAL A 86 -5.10 6.65 3.52
C VAL A 86 -5.33 7.35 4.85
N GLU A 87 -6.04 8.47 4.82
CA GLU A 87 -6.45 9.23 6.00
C GLU A 87 -7.94 9.58 5.96
N GLU A 88 -8.57 9.64 7.14
CA GLU A 88 -9.92 10.17 7.31
C GLU A 88 -9.84 11.68 7.52
N ILE A 89 -10.60 12.43 6.72
CA ILE A 89 -10.65 13.89 6.79
C ILE A 89 -11.47 14.30 8.01
N ARG A 90 -10.82 14.89 9.01
CA ARG A 90 -11.50 15.40 10.21
C ARG A 90 -10.69 16.51 10.88
N PRO A 91 -11.35 17.47 11.55
CA PRO A 91 -10.63 18.50 12.29
C PRO A 91 -9.63 17.92 13.30
N ARG A 92 -8.45 18.55 13.42
CA ARG A 92 -7.39 18.21 14.37
C ARG A 92 -6.93 19.48 15.11
N ALA A 93 -5.86 19.38 15.89
CA ALA A 93 -5.21 20.55 16.45
C ALA A 93 -4.61 21.40 15.32
N GLU A 94 -4.91 22.71 15.30
CA GLU A 94 -4.46 23.62 14.25
C GLU A 94 -2.92 23.73 14.19
N SER A 95 -2.22 23.51 15.30
CA SER A 95 -0.75 23.45 15.33
C SER A 95 -0.14 22.41 14.39
N LEU A 96 -0.92 21.43 13.93
CA LEU A 96 -0.47 20.46 12.95
C LEU A 96 -0.28 21.07 11.56
N PHE A 97 -0.95 22.17 11.21
CA PHE A 97 -0.74 22.82 9.90
C PHE A 97 0.74 23.19 9.70
N ASP A 98 1.36 23.76 10.73
CA ASP A 98 2.77 24.19 10.70
C ASP A 98 3.74 23.00 10.78
N TYR A 99 3.24 21.84 11.22
CA TYR A 99 4.00 20.59 11.20
C TYR A 99 4.03 19.97 9.80
N VAL A 100 2.92 20.07 9.06
CA VAL A 100 2.77 19.44 7.74
C VAL A 100 3.44 20.24 6.64
N ALA A 101 3.22 21.54 6.59
CA ALA A 101 3.68 22.36 5.48
C ALA A 101 4.08 23.77 5.94
N SER A 102 5.03 24.35 5.22
CA SER A 102 5.44 25.74 5.36
C SER A 102 4.41 26.70 4.77
N GLU A 103 4.52 27.98 5.12
CA GLU A 103 3.70 29.06 4.53
C GLU A 103 3.88 29.23 3.01
N GLU A 104 4.99 28.76 2.44
CA GLU A 104 5.17 28.69 0.98
C GLU A 104 4.31 27.59 0.37
N GLU A 105 4.25 26.42 1.00
CA GLU A 105 3.43 25.29 0.55
C GLU A 105 1.93 25.59 0.72
N TRP A 106 1.54 26.28 1.79
CA TRP A 106 0.16 26.74 2.00
C TRP A 106 -0.28 27.84 1.04
N ARG A 107 0.64 28.50 0.32
CA ARG A 107 0.28 29.46 -0.73
C ARG A 107 -0.16 28.79 -2.05
N LEU A 108 0.08 27.48 -2.20
CA LEU A 108 -0.28 26.75 -3.42
C LEU A 108 -1.79 26.44 -3.50
N GLU A 109 -2.48 26.39 -2.36
CA GLU A 109 -3.91 26.06 -2.28
C GLU A 109 -4.53 26.62 -0.99
N HIS A 110 -5.83 26.92 -1.00
CA HIS A 110 -6.54 27.42 0.19
C HIS A 110 -6.35 26.49 1.41
N LYS A 111 -5.85 27.04 2.52
CA LYS A 111 -5.58 26.32 3.77
C LYS A 111 -6.89 25.82 4.40
N SER A 112 -7.06 24.51 4.45
CA SER A 112 -8.26 23.85 5.02
C SER A 112 -7.91 22.45 5.55
N TRP A 113 -8.81 21.80 6.29
CA TRP A 113 -8.62 20.40 6.67
C TRP A 113 -8.56 19.46 5.47
N HIS A 114 -9.26 19.75 4.38
CA HIS A 114 -9.14 18.96 3.16
C HIS A 114 -7.73 19.04 2.58
N THR A 115 -7.21 20.26 2.40
CA THR A 115 -5.85 20.53 1.91
C THR A 115 -4.79 19.95 2.85
N PHE A 116 -5.03 20.02 4.16
CA PHE A 116 -4.18 19.40 5.16
C PHE A 116 -4.00 17.90 4.91
N PHE A 117 -5.11 17.16 4.76
CA PHE A 117 -5.02 15.72 4.53
C PHE A 117 -4.54 15.38 3.12
N ARG A 118 -4.75 16.25 2.12
CA ARG A 118 -4.08 16.11 0.81
C ARG A 118 -2.56 16.09 0.98
N TYR A 119 -2.01 17.09 1.66
CA TYR A 119 -0.56 17.21 1.84
C TYR A 119 -0.02 16.12 2.77
N TRP A 120 -0.68 15.88 3.90
CA TRP A 120 -0.28 14.83 4.86
C TRP A 120 -0.19 13.47 4.18
N THR A 121 -1.26 13.05 3.51
CA THR A 121 -1.38 11.68 2.95
C THR A 121 -0.43 11.51 1.76
N ALA A 122 -0.22 12.55 0.94
CA ALA A 122 0.77 12.52 -0.13
C ALA A 122 2.20 12.40 0.40
N LYS A 123 2.53 13.15 1.45
CA LYS A 123 3.85 13.09 2.08
C LYS A 123 4.07 11.72 2.71
N GLU A 124 3.13 11.18 3.48
CA GLU A 124 3.22 9.80 4.03
C GLU A 124 3.41 8.75 2.94
N ALA A 125 2.67 8.82 1.83
CA ALA A 125 2.86 7.93 0.68
C ALA A 125 4.28 8.04 0.10
N THR A 126 4.82 9.26 -0.03
CA THR A 126 6.21 9.49 -0.49
C THR A 126 7.24 8.95 0.49
N LEU A 127 7.06 9.19 1.78
CA LEU A 127 7.98 8.74 2.82
C LEU A 127 8.06 7.21 2.91
N LYS A 128 6.96 6.50 2.58
CA LYS A 128 6.98 5.03 2.40
C LYS A 128 7.88 4.56 1.27
N VAL A 129 7.94 5.29 0.14
CA VAL A 129 8.89 5.00 -0.95
C VAL A 129 10.33 5.21 -0.50
N ILE A 130 10.58 6.30 0.23
CA ILE A 130 11.91 6.64 0.74
C ILE A 130 12.37 5.64 1.82
N GLY A 131 11.43 5.06 2.59
CA GLY A 131 11.74 4.17 3.70
C GLY A 131 12.04 4.91 5.00
N ILE A 132 11.44 6.09 5.17
CA ILE A 132 11.50 6.87 6.41
C ILE A 132 10.09 7.08 6.95
N GLY A 133 9.96 7.14 8.27
CA GLY A 133 8.67 7.45 8.90
C GLY A 133 8.35 8.94 8.87
N ILE A 134 7.34 9.29 9.67
CA ILE A 134 6.80 10.65 9.86
C ILE A 134 7.84 11.75 10.12
N GLY A 135 9.03 11.40 10.64
CA GLY A 135 10.14 12.33 10.83
C GLY A 135 10.62 13.03 9.54
N GLY A 136 10.28 12.50 8.37
CA GLY A 136 10.60 13.13 7.08
C GLY A 136 9.57 14.15 6.57
N LEU A 137 8.42 14.33 7.23
CA LEU A 137 7.32 15.18 6.73
C LEU A 137 7.76 16.60 6.36
N LYS A 138 8.55 17.25 7.23
CA LYS A 138 9.03 18.63 6.98
C LYS A 138 10.03 18.73 5.84
N THR A 139 10.79 17.67 5.58
CA THR A 139 11.77 17.64 4.48
C THR A 139 11.11 17.35 3.14
N CYS A 140 9.99 16.61 3.14
CA CYS A 140 9.18 16.38 1.95
C CYS A 140 8.32 17.62 1.69
N ARG A 141 8.60 18.38 0.63
CA ARG A 141 7.93 19.66 0.34
C ARG A 141 6.93 19.53 -0.80
N VAL A 142 5.75 20.12 -0.65
CA VAL A 142 4.84 20.33 -1.77
C VAL A 142 5.41 21.41 -2.68
N THR A 143 5.55 21.11 -3.97
CA THR A 143 6.13 22.04 -4.95
C THR A 143 5.12 22.48 -6.01
N SER A 144 4.08 21.69 -6.27
CA SER A 144 3.03 22.02 -7.23
C SER A 144 1.74 21.27 -6.91
N VAL A 145 0.60 21.93 -7.13
CA VAL A 145 -0.76 21.36 -7.03
C VAL A 145 -1.46 21.69 -8.35
N PRO A 146 -1.28 20.89 -9.41
CA PRO A 146 -1.77 21.24 -10.74
C PRO A 146 -3.30 21.15 -10.85
N ASP A 147 -3.93 20.28 -10.07
CA ASP A 147 -5.37 20.07 -10.04
C ASP A 147 -5.81 19.49 -8.69
N GLU A 148 -7.08 19.08 -8.60
CA GLU A 148 -7.61 18.50 -7.37
C GLU A 148 -7.04 17.11 -7.07
N ASP A 149 -6.70 16.30 -8.07
CA ASP A 149 -6.31 14.90 -7.89
C ASP A 149 -4.80 14.70 -7.80
N HIS A 150 -3.99 15.71 -8.12
CA HIS A 150 -2.54 15.57 -8.18
C HIS A 150 -1.79 16.55 -7.28
N VAL A 151 -0.63 16.10 -6.80
CA VAL A 151 0.35 16.94 -6.12
C VAL A 151 1.77 16.47 -6.45
N THR A 152 2.68 17.42 -6.65
CA THR A 152 4.11 17.13 -6.82
C THR A 152 4.85 17.43 -5.52
N LEU A 153 5.65 16.47 -5.06
CA LEU A 153 6.47 16.57 -3.87
C LEU A 153 7.95 16.55 -4.24
N ASP A 154 8.76 17.30 -3.51
CA ASP A 154 10.22 17.20 -3.52
C ASP A 154 10.71 16.61 -2.19
N TYR A 155 11.54 15.58 -2.26
CA TYR A 155 12.32 15.11 -1.12
C TYR A 155 13.80 15.12 -1.48
N ARG A 156 14.54 16.12 -0.99
CA ARG A 156 15.99 16.29 -1.21
C ARG A 156 16.37 16.32 -2.70
N GLY A 157 15.59 17.03 -3.52
CA GLY A 157 15.85 17.15 -4.96
C GLY A 157 15.27 16.01 -5.80
N GLN A 158 14.67 14.99 -5.20
CA GLN A 158 13.93 13.96 -5.92
C GLN A 158 12.44 14.33 -5.95
N LEU A 159 11.89 14.42 -7.16
CA LEU A 159 10.48 14.71 -7.38
C LEU A 159 9.64 13.43 -7.38
N PHE A 160 8.44 13.53 -6.82
CA PHE A 160 7.42 12.48 -6.80
C PHE A 160 6.08 13.06 -7.24
N LEU A 161 5.42 12.40 -8.20
CA LEU A 161 4.05 12.75 -8.56
C LEU A 161 3.09 11.81 -7.81
N VAL A 162 2.15 12.41 -7.08
CA VAL A 162 1.13 11.71 -6.32
C VAL A 162 -0.24 11.91 -6.97
N GLU A 163 -1.02 10.83 -7.05
CA GLU A 163 -2.45 10.86 -7.36
C GLU A 163 -3.29 10.63 -6.10
N HIS A 164 -4.41 11.32 -6.02
CA HIS A 164 -5.39 11.21 -4.97
C HIS A 164 -6.65 10.51 -5.46
N LEU A 165 -7.27 9.76 -4.55
CA LEU A 165 -8.66 9.33 -4.67
C LEU A 165 -9.42 9.79 -3.43
N ARG A 166 -10.62 10.34 -3.64
CA ARG A 166 -11.56 10.64 -2.56
C ARG A 166 -12.56 9.51 -2.47
N TYR A 167 -12.64 8.88 -1.30
CA TYR A 167 -13.58 7.79 -1.04
C TYR A 167 -14.32 8.06 0.28
N LYS A 168 -15.61 8.42 0.17
CA LYS A 168 -16.41 8.91 1.31
C LYS A 168 -15.66 10.07 1.99
N ASN A 169 -15.48 10.01 3.30
CA ASN A 169 -14.73 11.01 4.06
C ASN A 169 -13.23 10.70 4.19
N HIS A 170 -12.65 9.94 3.24
CA HIS A 170 -11.23 9.59 3.22
C HIS A 170 -10.56 10.15 1.98
N ILE A 171 -9.27 10.44 2.13
CA ILE A 171 -8.36 10.66 1.02
C ILE A 171 -7.34 9.53 0.99
N ILE A 172 -7.11 8.99 -0.20
CA ILE A 172 -6.10 8.00 -0.50
C ILE A 172 -5.09 8.68 -1.41
N SER A 173 -3.79 8.49 -1.17
CA SER A 173 -2.72 9.04 -2.00
C SER A 173 -1.77 7.94 -2.43
N VAL A 174 -1.45 7.87 -3.71
CA VAL A 174 -0.52 6.89 -4.28
C VAL A 174 0.55 7.60 -5.11
N ILE A 175 1.79 7.14 -5.01
CA ILE A 175 2.87 7.59 -5.88
C ILE A 175 2.60 7.03 -7.29
N LYS A 176 2.33 7.89 -8.26
CA LYS A 176 2.10 7.49 -9.66
C LYS A 176 3.37 7.64 -10.51
N ASP A 177 4.12 8.73 -10.30
CA ASP A 177 5.16 9.20 -11.23
C ASP A 177 4.67 9.19 -12.69
N HIS A 178 5.28 8.40 -13.57
CA HIS A 178 4.88 8.31 -14.98
C HIS A 178 3.86 7.19 -15.25
N ASN A 179 3.41 6.48 -14.23
CA ASN A 179 2.49 5.36 -14.40
C ASN A 179 1.04 5.85 -14.50
N PRO A 180 0.24 5.32 -15.44
CA PRO A 180 -1.20 5.50 -15.39
C PRO A 180 -1.77 4.75 -14.18
N ILE A 181 -2.81 5.34 -13.57
CA ILE A 181 -3.53 4.77 -12.44
C ILE A 181 -4.91 4.30 -12.90
N GLU A 182 -5.27 3.08 -12.52
CA GLU A 182 -6.64 2.57 -12.60
C GLU A 182 -7.11 2.18 -11.20
N TRP A 183 -7.91 3.04 -10.57
CA TRP A 183 -8.44 2.79 -9.24
C TRP A 183 -9.41 1.62 -9.22
N VAL A 184 -9.21 0.68 -8.30
CA VAL A 184 -10.10 -0.45 -8.07
C VAL A 184 -10.81 -0.22 -6.73
N ILE A 185 -12.04 0.27 -6.80
CA ILE A 185 -12.84 0.60 -5.62
C ILE A 185 -13.84 -0.53 -5.39
N LEU A 186 -13.74 -1.17 -4.22
CA LEU A 186 -14.73 -2.17 -3.82
C LEU A 186 -15.85 -1.45 -3.10
N GLU A 187 -17.03 -1.47 -3.69
CA GLU A 187 -18.23 -1.02 -3.00
C GLU A 187 -18.87 -2.19 -2.26
N MET A 188 -19.50 -1.91 -1.12
CA MET A 188 -20.41 -2.91 -0.56
C MET A 188 -21.60 -3.00 -1.51
N GLY A 189 -21.88 -4.20 -2.01
CA GLY A 189 -23.07 -4.44 -2.79
C GLY A 189 -24.31 -4.03 -2.01
N MET A 190 -25.02 -3.01 -2.50
CA MET A 190 -26.43 -3.24 -2.77
C MET A 190 -26.49 -4.46 -3.69
N SER A 191 -27.30 -5.44 -3.35
CA SER A 191 -27.42 -6.71 -4.07
C SER A 191 -27.52 -6.49 -5.59
N ASP A 192 -26.42 -6.71 -6.30
CA ASP A 192 -26.39 -6.83 -7.74
C ASP A 192 -25.23 -7.74 -8.15
N SER A 193 -25.45 -8.49 -9.23
CA SER A 193 -24.75 -9.71 -9.68
C SER A 193 -23.21 -9.65 -9.75
N SER A 194 -22.60 -8.47 -9.62
CA SER A 194 -21.15 -8.26 -9.49
C SER A 194 -20.58 -8.69 -8.14
N SER A 195 -21.39 -8.71 -7.06
CA SER A 195 -20.96 -9.16 -5.73
C SER A 195 -20.62 -10.65 -5.69
N VAL A 196 -21.33 -11.46 -6.49
CA VAL A 196 -21.10 -12.90 -6.63
C VAL A 196 -19.71 -13.17 -7.24
N ILE A 197 -19.26 -12.35 -8.19
CA ILE A 197 -17.93 -12.50 -8.80
C ILE A 197 -16.83 -12.13 -7.79
N ALA A 198 -17.01 -11.06 -7.02
CA ALA A 198 -16.05 -10.65 -5.99
C ALA A 198 -15.98 -11.69 -4.86
N GLU A 199 -17.11 -12.20 -4.38
CA GLU A 199 -17.17 -13.27 -3.37
C GLU A 199 -16.60 -14.59 -3.91
N GLN A 200 -16.84 -14.94 -5.18
CA GLN A 200 -16.25 -16.12 -5.81
C GLN A 200 -14.73 -15.99 -5.98
N ALA A 201 -14.24 -14.83 -6.40
CA ALA A 201 -12.80 -14.54 -6.48
C ALA A 201 -12.16 -14.63 -5.07
N LEU A 202 -12.81 -14.07 -4.05
CA LEU A 202 -12.37 -14.14 -2.66
C LEU A 202 -12.38 -15.56 -2.10
N SER A 203 -13.41 -16.34 -2.42
CA SER A 203 -13.53 -17.75 -2.03
C SER A 203 -12.51 -18.65 -2.71
N GLN A 204 -12.14 -18.35 -3.95
CA GLN A 204 -11.09 -19.07 -4.68
C GLN A 204 -9.69 -18.71 -4.16
N ALA A 205 -9.44 -17.43 -3.88
CA ALA A 205 -8.17 -16.97 -3.30
C ALA A 205 -7.91 -17.58 -1.90
N ASN A 206 -8.94 -17.69 -1.06
CA ASN A 206 -8.81 -18.32 0.26
C ASN A 206 -8.55 -19.83 0.20
N ARG A 207 -9.16 -20.55 -0.75
CA ARG A 207 -8.94 -22.00 -0.92
C ARG A 207 -7.54 -22.38 -1.40
N GLN A 208 -6.79 -21.45 -1.98
CA GLN A 208 -5.39 -21.67 -2.35
C GLN A 208 -4.42 -21.48 -1.18
N LEU A 209 -4.85 -20.85 -0.08
CA LEU A 209 -4.03 -20.66 1.13
C LEU A 209 -4.07 -21.86 2.08
N ASP A 210 -5.18 -22.62 2.10
CA ASP A 210 -5.33 -23.80 2.97
C ASP A 210 -4.78 -25.09 2.35
N ARG A 211 -4.23 -25.04 1.13
CA ARG A 211 -3.53 -26.20 0.59
C ARG A 211 -2.15 -26.30 1.25
N PRO A 212 -1.84 -27.40 1.96
CA PRO A 212 -0.49 -27.62 2.43
C PRO A 212 0.46 -27.61 1.22
N PRO A 213 1.71 -27.12 1.39
CA PRO A 213 2.67 -27.08 0.30
C PRO A 213 2.77 -28.48 -0.31
N GLY A 214 2.46 -28.58 -1.60
CA GLY A 214 2.67 -29.80 -2.37
C GLY A 214 4.14 -30.21 -2.24
N SER A 215 4.37 -31.50 -2.01
CA SER A 215 5.69 -32.08 -1.84
C SER A 215 6.64 -31.57 -2.93
N PRO A 216 7.89 -31.20 -2.60
CA PRO A 216 8.83 -30.75 -3.60
C PRO A 216 9.02 -31.85 -4.66
N PRO A 217 9.21 -31.47 -5.94
CA PRO A 217 9.50 -32.45 -6.98
C PRO A 217 10.77 -33.21 -6.61
N ASN A 218 10.70 -34.53 -6.79
CA ASN A 218 11.78 -35.48 -6.53
C ASN A 218 12.96 -35.14 -7.46
N HIS A 219 13.90 -34.32 -6.98
CA HIS A 219 15.17 -34.11 -7.68
C HIS A 219 16.01 -35.37 -7.49
N GLY A 220 16.16 -36.10 -8.60
CA GLY A 220 17.02 -37.27 -8.70
C GLY A 220 18.40 -37.01 -8.11
N SER A 221 18.86 -38.00 -7.37
CA SER A 221 20.21 -38.21 -6.86
C SER A 221 21.27 -37.70 -7.84
N CYS A 222 21.91 -36.59 -7.47
CA CYS A 222 23.19 -36.17 -8.04
C CYS A 222 24.29 -36.86 -7.21
N GLU A 223 24.88 -37.90 -7.78
CA GLU A 223 25.99 -38.65 -7.18
C GLU A 223 27.18 -37.72 -6.90
N ALA A 224 27.60 -37.70 -5.64
CA ALA A 224 28.84 -37.07 -5.21
C ALA A 224 30.03 -37.86 -5.76
N ARG A 225 30.77 -37.27 -6.71
CA ARG A 225 32.11 -37.73 -7.09
C ARG A 225 33.04 -37.59 -5.89
N GLN A 226 33.46 -38.73 -5.33
CA GLN A 226 34.60 -38.81 -4.42
C GLN A 226 35.89 -38.43 -5.16
N THR A 227 36.52 -37.33 -4.76
CA THR A 227 37.96 -37.12 -4.98
C THR A 227 38.69 -37.38 -3.67
N GLY A 228 39.16 -38.61 -3.49
CA GLY A 228 40.07 -38.98 -2.41
C GLY A 228 41.49 -38.49 -2.72
N LYS A 229 42.02 -37.64 -1.83
CA LYS A 229 43.43 -37.24 -1.77
C LYS A 229 44.31 -38.46 -1.49
N LEU A 230 45.30 -38.67 -2.35
CA LEU A 230 46.49 -39.47 -2.08
C LEU A 230 47.36 -38.80 -1.01
N ARG A 231 47.78 -39.57 0.00
CA ARG A 231 48.98 -39.33 0.81
C ARG A 231 49.70 -40.66 1.05
N GLY A 232 50.97 -40.70 0.66
CA GLY A 232 52.05 -41.35 1.41
C GLY A 232 52.47 -42.76 1.00
N ALA A 233 53.50 -42.85 0.16
CA ALA A 233 54.77 -43.53 0.43
C ALA A 233 55.81 -43.04 -0.59
#